data_AF-A0AAD5QA71-F1
#
_entry.id   AF-A0AAD5QA71-F1
#
_cell.length_a   1.000
_cell.length_b   1.000
_cell.length_c   1.000
_cell.angle_alpha   90.00
_cell.angle_beta   90.00
_cell.angle_gamma   90.00
#
_symmetry.space_group_name_H-M   'P 1'
#
loop_
_entity.id
_entity.type
_entity.pdbx_description
1 polymer ?
#
loop_
_entity_poly.entity_id
_entity_poly.type
_entity_poly.pdbx_seq_one_letter_code
_entity_poly.pdbx_strand_id
1 'polypeptide(L)'
;MTKRVILRVKKLTDAAIVPTQGSALAAGFDLSSAYDAVIPARGKGLVKTDLVIAVPDGCYARVAPRSGLALKKFIDTGAGVIDADYRGNVGVVLFNHAEEDFIVKRGDRVAQLILEKIAYADIDVVEEIEETERGAGGFGSTGVEHTLKRPRQPDEPMAASPSPAGDADVVVRALEQLVKSGALDDAKRMQLKQRAFGASERQHALLSSAMREFLSSQNQQQALEWIDAFLSSTAA
;
A
#
# COMPACT_ATOMS: atom_id res chain seq x y z
N MET A 1 10.83 -35.58 -2.70
CA MET A 1 9.50 -35.58 -3.34
C MET A 1 8.71 -34.41 -2.78
N THR A 2 8.32 -33.44 -3.61
CA THR A 2 7.44 -32.35 -3.18
C THR A 2 6.07 -32.94 -2.82
N LYS A 3 5.68 -32.81 -1.55
CA LYS A 3 4.37 -33.26 -1.06
C LYS A 3 3.29 -32.52 -1.87
N ARG A 4 2.41 -33.27 -2.54
CA ARG A 4 1.30 -32.67 -3.30
C ARG A 4 0.38 -31.92 -2.34
N VAL A 5 0.17 -30.63 -2.59
CA VAL A 5 -0.77 -29.81 -1.83
C VAL A 5 -2.18 -30.10 -2.33
N ILE A 6 -3.08 -30.51 -1.43
CA ILE A 6 -4.45 -30.92 -1.77
C ILE A 6 -5.43 -30.08 -0.94
N LEU A 7 -6.27 -29.30 -1.62
CA LEU A 7 -7.43 -28.65 -1.02
C LEU A 7 -8.62 -29.61 -1.06
N ARG A 8 -9.16 -30.00 0.10
CA ARG A 8 -10.38 -30.82 0.14
C ARG A 8 -11.60 -29.93 0.18
N VAL A 9 -12.64 -30.29 -0.58
CA VAL A 9 -13.87 -29.51 -0.71
C VAL A 9 -15.07 -30.44 -0.54
N LYS A 10 -16.03 -30.04 0.29
CA LYS A 10 -17.34 -30.69 0.46
C LYS A 10 -18.42 -29.71 0.05
N LYS A 11 -19.36 -30.15 -0.76
CA LYS A 11 -20.59 -29.40 -1.06
C LYS A 11 -21.62 -29.61 0.05
N LEU A 12 -22.24 -28.52 0.50
CA LEU A 12 -23.36 -28.57 1.44
C LEU A 12 -24.70 -28.76 0.72
N THR A 13 -24.80 -28.30 -0.53
CA THR A 13 -26.00 -28.37 -1.36
C THR A 13 -25.64 -28.65 -2.83
N ASP A 14 -26.64 -29.02 -3.63
CA ASP A 14 -26.47 -29.18 -5.09
C ASP A 14 -26.26 -27.85 -5.82
N ALA A 15 -26.52 -26.72 -5.14
CA ALA A 15 -26.25 -25.40 -5.68
C ALA A 15 -24.76 -25.02 -5.65
N ALA A 16 -23.98 -25.67 -4.78
CA ALA A 16 -22.56 -25.41 -4.65
C ALA A 16 -21.77 -25.84 -5.90
N ILE A 17 -20.86 -24.98 -6.35
CA ILE A 17 -20.00 -25.23 -7.52
C ILE A 17 -18.57 -25.47 -7.03
N VAL A 18 -17.94 -26.54 -7.52
CA VAL A 18 -16.54 -26.82 -7.15
C VAL A 18 -15.65 -25.71 -7.73
N PRO A 19 -14.75 -25.11 -6.93
CA PRO A 19 -13.89 -24.04 -7.41
C PRO A 19 -13.00 -24.50 -8.58
N THR A 20 -12.86 -23.66 -9.60
CA THR A 20 -12.07 -23.95 -10.80
C THR A 20 -10.92 -22.97 -10.95
N GLN A 21 -9.79 -23.44 -11.44
CA GLN A 21 -8.65 -22.58 -11.76
C GLN A 21 -8.85 -21.95 -13.15
N GLY A 22 -8.67 -20.63 -13.28
CA GLY A 22 -8.92 -19.92 -14.54
C GLY A 22 -7.86 -20.17 -15.64
N SER A 23 -6.65 -20.58 -15.25
CA SER A 23 -5.56 -20.99 -16.13
C SER A 23 -4.58 -21.89 -15.38
N ALA A 24 -3.66 -22.57 -16.07
CA ALA A 24 -2.73 -23.50 -15.44
C ALA A 24 -1.85 -22.88 -14.34
N LEU A 25 -1.61 -21.56 -14.40
CA LEU A 25 -0.77 -20.82 -13.46
C LEU A 25 -1.57 -19.77 -12.67
N ALA A 26 -2.91 -19.80 -12.71
CA ALA A 26 -3.70 -18.84 -11.95
C ALA A 26 -3.47 -19.05 -10.45
N ALA A 27 -3.28 -17.97 -9.70
CA ALA A 27 -3.01 -18.04 -8.27
C ALA A 27 -4.20 -18.56 -7.45
N GLY A 28 -5.42 -18.29 -7.91
CA GLY A 28 -6.65 -18.61 -7.18
C GLY A 28 -7.61 -19.52 -7.94
N PHE A 29 -8.54 -20.10 -7.18
CA PHE A 29 -9.69 -20.86 -7.66
C PHE A 29 -10.93 -19.97 -7.62
N ASP A 30 -11.65 -19.83 -8.72
CA ASP A 30 -12.87 -19.03 -8.75
C ASP A 30 -13.93 -19.59 -7.78
N LEU A 31 -14.51 -18.72 -6.95
CA LEU A 31 -15.64 -19.01 -6.06
C LEU A 31 -16.93 -18.50 -6.70
N SER A 32 -17.91 -19.37 -6.82
CA SER A 32 -19.23 -19.03 -7.35
C SER A 32 -20.28 -18.88 -6.25
N SER A 33 -21.25 -18.00 -6.49
CA SER A 33 -22.43 -17.88 -5.63
C SER A 33 -23.32 -19.13 -5.74
N ALA A 34 -23.79 -19.64 -4.60
CA ALA A 34 -24.82 -20.68 -4.57
C ALA A 34 -26.25 -20.10 -4.73
N TYR A 35 -26.43 -18.79 -4.58
CA TYR A 35 -27.75 -18.13 -4.54
C TYR A 35 -27.77 -16.83 -5.33
N ASP A 36 -28.97 -16.36 -5.68
CA ASP A 36 -29.15 -14.98 -6.11
C ASP A 36 -28.98 -14.04 -4.91
N ALA A 37 -28.35 -12.88 -5.12
CA ALA A 37 -28.16 -11.87 -4.09
C ALA A 37 -28.05 -10.47 -4.71
N VAL A 38 -28.31 -9.45 -3.89
CA VAL A 38 -28.07 -8.05 -4.22
C VAL A 38 -27.06 -7.51 -3.23
N ILE A 39 -25.98 -6.90 -3.75
CA ILE A 39 -25.04 -6.13 -2.94
C ILE A 39 -25.40 -4.65 -3.14
N PRO A 40 -26.02 -4.01 -2.13
CA PRO A 40 -26.52 -2.65 -2.27
C PRO A 40 -25.42 -1.66 -2.67
N ALA A 41 -25.77 -0.65 -3.46
CA ALA A 41 -24.91 0.50 -3.74
C ALA A 41 -24.35 1.08 -2.43
N ARG A 42 -23.05 1.42 -2.43
CA ARG A 42 -22.32 1.89 -1.25
C ARG A 42 -22.43 0.97 -0.02
N GLY A 43 -22.75 -0.31 -0.24
CA GLY A 43 -23.11 -1.25 0.80
C GLY A 43 -22.21 -2.49 0.83
N LYS A 44 -22.70 -3.50 1.54
CA LYS A 44 -22.04 -4.78 1.70
C LYS A 44 -23.03 -5.93 1.74
N GLY A 45 -22.59 -7.11 1.33
CA GLY A 45 -23.40 -8.33 1.40
C GLY A 45 -22.55 -9.58 1.56
N LEU A 46 -23.15 -10.62 2.11
CA LEU A 46 -22.53 -11.93 2.24
C LEU A 46 -23.08 -12.87 1.16
N VAL A 47 -22.21 -13.35 0.28
CA VAL A 47 -22.54 -14.34 -0.74
C VAL A 47 -22.09 -15.72 -0.26
N LYS A 48 -23.02 -16.65 -0.08
CA LYS A 48 -22.70 -18.02 0.33
C LYS A 48 -22.28 -18.87 -0.87
N THR A 49 -21.27 -19.70 -0.67
CA THR A 49 -20.79 -20.66 -1.70
C THR A 49 -21.36 -22.06 -1.51
N ASP A 50 -21.87 -22.36 -0.31
CA ASP A 50 -22.27 -23.71 0.13
C ASP A 50 -21.15 -24.74 0.03
N LEU A 51 -19.91 -24.27 0.17
CA LEU A 51 -18.73 -25.10 0.27
C LEU A 51 -18.24 -25.15 1.71
N VAL A 52 -17.81 -26.32 2.14
CA VAL A 52 -16.89 -26.51 3.26
C VAL A 52 -15.54 -26.87 2.67
N ILE A 53 -14.47 -26.25 3.17
CA ILE A 53 -13.11 -26.54 2.71
C ILE A 53 -12.25 -27.03 3.87
N ALA A 54 -11.28 -27.90 3.56
CA ALA A 54 -10.18 -28.18 4.47
C ALA A 54 -8.88 -27.75 3.77
N VAL A 55 -8.37 -26.60 4.22
CA VAL A 55 -7.14 -25.99 3.72
C VAL A 55 -5.96 -26.87 4.16
N PRO A 56 -4.95 -27.07 3.30
CA PRO A 56 -3.73 -27.77 3.68
C PRO A 56 -2.99 -27.02 4.80
N ASP A 57 -2.37 -27.79 5.69
CA ASP A 57 -1.50 -27.29 6.75
C ASP A 57 -0.37 -26.39 6.21
N GLY A 58 -0.03 -25.35 6.96
CA GLY A 58 0.93 -24.31 6.55
C GLY A 58 0.38 -23.27 5.58
N CYS A 59 -0.93 -23.30 5.31
CA CYS A 59 -1.63 -22.29 4.53
C CYS A 59 -2.90 -21.82 5.23
N TYR A 60 -3.35 -20.62 4.89
CA TYR A 60 -4.77 -20.24 5.01
C TYR A 60 -5.36 -20.05 3.61
N ALA A 61 -6.69 -20.01 3.51
CA ALA A 61 -7.36 -19.69 2.25
C ALA A 61 -7.82 -18.23 2.29
N ARG A 62 -7.27 -17.40 1.40
CA ARG A 62 -7.71 -16.01 1.23
C ARG A 62 -8.80 -15.90 0.16
N VAL A 63 -9.93 -15.31 0.52
CA VAL A 63 -10.90 -14.78 -0.46
C VAL A 63 -10.37 -13.45 -0.99
N ALA A 64 -10.11 -13.41 -2.29
CA ALA A 64 -9.53 -12.28 -2.99
C ALA A 64 -10.46 -11.73 -4.08
N PRO A 65 -10.37 -10.44 -4.42
CA PRO A 65 -11.25 -9.83 -5.41
C PRO A 65 -10.89 -10.32 -6.82
N ARG A 66 -11.89 -10.37 -7.71
CA ARG A 66 -11.68 -10.62 -9.14
C ARG A 66 -11.50 -9.27 -9.84
N SER A 67 -10.39 -9.09 -10.55
CA SER A 67 -10.04 -7.80 -11.20
C SER A 67 -11.14 -7.25 -12.11
N GLY A 68 -11.85 -8.13 -12.83
CA GLY A 68 -12.96 -7.74 -13.69
C GLY A 68 -14.14 -7.12 -12.92
N LEU A 69 -14.45 -7.63 -11.72
CA LEU A 69 -15.51 -7.06 -10.88
C LEU A 69 -15.06 -5.77 -10.19
N ALA A 70 -13.80 -5.73 -9.74
CA ALA A 70 -13.21 -4.51 -9.18
C ALA A 70 -13.23 -3.36 -10.19
N LEU A 71 -12.73 -3.57 -11.41
CA LEU A 71 -12.63 -2.50 -12.41
C LEU A 71 -14.00 -2.11 -13.00
N LYS A 72 -14.86 -3.08 -13.31
CA LYS A 72 -16.09 -2.81 -14.09
C LYS A 72 -17.32 -2.54 -13.23
N LYS A 73 -17.31 -3.00 -11.98
CA LYS A 73 -18.46 -2.95 -11.06
C LYS A 73 -18.13 -2.31 -9.71
N PHE A 74 -16.89 -1.89 -9.51
CA PHE A 74 -16.40 -1.30 -8.26
C PHE A 74 -16.64 -2.20 -7.03
N ILE A 75 -16.46 -3.51 -7.22
CA ILE A 75 -16.63 -4.53 -6.18
C ILE A 75 -15.28 -4.92 -5.58
N ASP A 76 -15.22 -4.95 -4.26
CA ASP A 76 -14.10 -5.48 -3.50
C ASP A 76 -14.53 -6.62 -2.56
N THR A 77 -13.58 -7.37 -2.02
CA THR A 77 -13.82 -8.45 -1.05
C THR A 77 -13.34 -8.03 0.34
N GLY A 78 -14.20 -8.14 1.35
CA GLY A 78 -13.87 -7.92 2.76
C GLY A 78 -13.54 -9.20 3.52
N ALA A 79 -13.04 -9.04 4.75
CA ALA A 79 -12.62 -10.12 5.66
C ALA A 79 -11.62 -11.09 5.01
N GLY A 80 -12.13 -12.17 4.41
CA GLY A 80 -11.39 -13.00 3.46
C GLY A 80 -10.36 -13.96 4.04
N VAL A 81 -10.07 -13.96 5.34
CA VAL A 81 -9.23 -14.97 5.99
C VAL A 81 -10.08 -16.19 6.33
N ILE A 82 -9.83 -17.33 5.67
CA ILE A 82 -10.43 -18.62 6.02
C ILE A 82 -9.34 -19.51 6.64
N ASP A 83 -9.47 -19.75 7.94
CA ASP A 83 -8.55 -20.55 8.72
C ASP A 83 -8.56 -22.03 8.30
N ALA A 84 -7.43 -22.70 8.49
CA ALA A 84 -7.26 -24.08 8.03
C ALA A 84 -8.12 -25.10 8.78
N ASP A 85 -8.54 -24.76 10.00
CA ASP A 85 -9.42 -25.54 10.86
C ASP A 85 -10.91 -25.17 10.70
N TYR A 86 -11.25 -24.15 9.90
CA TYR A 86 -12.64 -23.78 9.63
C TYR A 86 -13.39 -24.87 8.85
N ARG A 87 -14.57 -25.28 9.33
CA ARG A 87 -15.43 -26.30 8.68
C ARG A 87 -16.87 -25.82 8.43
N GLY A 88 -17.11 -24.53 8.53
CA GLY A 88 -18.40 -23.93 8.19
C GLY A 88 -18.54 -23.63 6.69
N ASN A 89 -19.65 -22.97 6.35
CA ASN A 89 -19.93 -22.56 4.98
C ASN A 89 -19.04 -21.38 4.59
N VAL A 90 -18.22 -21.56 3.55
CA VAL A 90 -17.38 -20.49 2.99
C VAL A 90 -18.26 -19.38 2.44
N GLY A 91 -18.16 -18.21 3.06
CA GLY A 91 -18.84 -16.99 2.66
C GLY A 91 -17.88 -15.99 2.02
N VAL A 92 -18.37 -15.27 1.03
CA VAL A 92 -17.67 -14.17 0.36
C VAL A 92 -18.34 -12.87 0.80
N VAL A 93 -17.63 -12.06 1.59
CA VAL A 93 -18.08 -10.70 1.92
C VAL A 93 -17.71 -9.79 0.77
N LEU A 94 -18.71 -9.20 0.12
CA LEU A 94 -18.52 -8.23 -0.95
C LEU A 94 -18.82 -6.82 -0.44
N PHE A 95 -17.94 -5.89 -0.80
CA PHE A 95 -18.17 -4.45 -0.69
C PHE A 95 -18.48 -3.89 -2.06
N ASN A 96 -19.55 -3.11 -2.15
CA ASN A 96 -19.91 -2.39 -3.36
C ASN A 96 -19.63 -0.91 -3.16
N HIS A 97 -18.61 -0.42 -3.84
CA HIS A 97 -18.23 0.99 -3.81
C HIS A 97 -18.85 1.78 -4.97
N ALA A 98 -19.72 1.19 -5.79
CA ALA A 98 -20.47 1.91 -6.81
C ALA A 98 -21.74 2.58 -6.24
N GLU A 99 -22.33 3.46 -7.05
CA GLU A 99 -23.64 4.07 -6.80
C GLU A 99 -24.82 3.20 -7.29
N GLU A 100 -24.53 2.08 -7.94
CA GLU A 100 -25.53 1.15 -8.45
C GLU A 100 -25.47 -0.18 -7.69
N ASP A 101 -26.63 -0.82 -7.50
CA ASP A 101 -26.71 -2.15 -6.91
C ASP A 101 -26.02 -3.19 -7.79
N PHE A 102 -25.27 -4.10 -7.16
CA PHE A 102 -24.64 -5.21 -7.85
C PHE A 102 -25.47 -6.49 -7.69
N ILE A 103 -26.03 -6.95 -8.80
CA ILE A 103 -26.85 -8.17 -8.85
C ILE A 103 -25.93 -9.37 -9.05
N VAL A 104 -25.93 -10.27 -8.08
CA VAL A 104 -25.26 -11.57 -8.14
C VAL A 104 -26.31 -12.62 -8.48
N LYS A 105 -26.09 -13.40 -9.54
CA LYS A 105 -26.91 -14.57 -9.83
C LYS A 105 -26.24 -15.84 -9.32
N ARG A 106 -27.04 -16.85 -8.99
CA ARG A 106 -26.55 -18.20 -8.72
C ARG A 106 -25.65 -18.65 -9.88
N GLY A 107 -24.46 -19.13 -9.52
CA GLY A 107 -23.43 -19.57 -10.47
C GLY A 107 -22.38 -18.52 -10.82
N ASP A 108 -22.67 -17.23 -10.61
CA ASP A 108 -21.71 -16.17 -10.91
C ASP A 108 -20.45 -16.32 -10.06
N ARG A 109 -19.29 -16.19 -10.72
CA ARG A 109 -17.97 -16.18 -10.07
C ARG A 109 -17.73 -14.82 -9.43
N VAL A 110 -17.82 -14.75 -8.11
CA VAL A 110 -17.84 -13.48 -7.35
C VAL A 110 -16.50 -13.15 -6.68
N ALA A 111 -15.67 -14.15 -6.41
CA ALA A 111 -14.36 -13.99 -5.80
C ALA A 111 -13.42 -15.10 -6.28
N GLN A 112 -12.18 -15.10 -5.81
CA GLN A 112 -11.25 -16.21 -6.00
C GLN A 112 -10.61 -16.59 -4.66
N LEU A 113 -10.35 -17.88 -4.47
CA LEU A 113 -9.71 -18.44 -3.29
C LEU A 113 -8.24 -18.69 -3.58
N ILE A 114 -7.34 -18.06 -2.82
CA ILE A 114 -5.88 -18.21 -2.94
C ILE A 114 -5.38 -18.96 -1.71
N LEU A 115 -4.58 -20.00 -1.92
CA LEU A 115 -3.91 -20.72 -0.82
C LEU A 115 -2.60 -20.01 -0.50
N GLU A 116 -2.61 -19.19 0.54
CA GLU A 116 -1.45 -18.42 0.95
C GLU A 116 -0.67 -19.14 2.04
N LYS A 117 0.63 -19.32 1.81
CA LYS A 117 1.53 -19.93 2.78
C LYS A 117 1.74 -18.98 3.95
N ILE A 118 1.73 -19.55 5.15
CA ILE A 118 1.98 -18.84 6.40
C ILE A 118 2.98 -19.62 7.27
N ALA A 119 3.53 -18.93 8.25
CA ALA A 119 4.23 -19.55 9.37
C ALA A 119 3.35 -19.45 10.62
N TYR A 120 3.28 -20.53 11.39
CA TYR A 120 2.75 -20.48 12.75
C TYR A 120 3.92 -20.17 13.67
N ALA A 121 3.94 -18.95 14.20
CA ALA A 121 5.00 -18.47 15.09
C ALA A 121 4.52 -18.39 16.53
N ASP A 122 5.37 -18.81 17.47
CA ASP A 122 5.21 -18.46 18.87
C ASP A 122 5.59 -16.98 19.07
N ILE A 123 4.95 -16.32 20.05
CA ILE A 123 5.20 -14.92 20.37
C ILE A 123 6.26 -14.84 21.46
N ASP A 124 7.39 -14.21 21.17
CA ASP A 124 8.45 -13.88 22.13
C ASP A 124 8.44 -12.36 22.42
N VAL A 125 8.30 -11.99 23.69
CA VAL A 125 8.17 -10.59 24.12
C VAL A 125 9.51 -10.12 24.66
N VAL A 126 10.11 -9.12 24.00
CA VAL A 126 11.45 -8.60 24.28
C VAL A 126 11.43 -7.11 24.60
N GLU A 127 12.45 -6.62 25.32
CA GLU A 127 12.59 -5.20 25.65
C GLU A 127 13.11 -4.37 24.45
N GLU A 128 13.88 -4.97 23.55
CA GLU A 128 14.48 -4.30 22.38
C GLU A 128 14.43 -5.21 21.15
N ILE A 129 14.29 -4.61 19.96
CA ILE A 129 14.29 -5.27 18.64
C ILE A 129 15.44 -4.69 17.81
N GLU A 130 16.11 -5.50 16.98
CA GLU A 130 17.28 -5.05 16.21
C GLU A 130 16.95 -3.91 15.23
N GLU A 131 17.86 -2.94 15.10
CA GLU A 131 17.73 -1.86 14.12
C GLU A 131 17.93 -2.36 12.69
N THR A 132 17.20 -1.75 11.74
CA THR A 132 17.34 -2.03 10.30
C THR A 132 17.50 -0.72 9.53
N GLU A 133 18.02 -0.78 8.30
CA GLU A 133 18.11 0.40 7.41
C GLU A 133 16.75 1.10 7.20
N ARG A 134 15.64 0.35 7.24
CA ARG A 134 14.29 0.92 7.12
C ARG A 134 13.82 1.60 8.41
N GLY A 135 14.25 1.11 9.57
CA GLY A 135 13.85 1.59 10.90
C GLY A 135 12.32 1.75 11.02
N ALA A 136 11.87 2.90 11.53
CA ALA A 136 10.46 3.24 11.70
C ALA A 136 9.76 3.77 10.42
N GLY A 137 10.40 3.70 9.24
CA GLY A 137 9.84 4.23 8.00
C GLY A 137 8.67 3.39 7.44
N GLY A 138 7.48 3.97 7.35
CA GLY A 138 6.27 3.36 6.75
C GLY A 138 5.38 4.37 6.03
N PHE A 139 4.19 3.95 5.56
CA PHE A 139 3.17 4.84 4.98
C PHE A 139 3.64 5.75 3.83
N GLY A 140 4.36 5.19 2.86
CA GLY A 140 4.90 5.97 1.74
C GLY A 140 6.28 6.59 2.01
N SER A 141 7.02 6.09 3.00
CA SER A 141 8.40 6.50 3.30
C SER A 141 9.38 6.38 2.12
N THR A 142 9.04 5.59 1.11
CA THR A 142 9.83 5.42 -0.13
C THR A 142 9.42 6.40 -1.24
N GLY A 143 8.48 7.31 -0.98
CA GLY A 143 7.92 8.21 -1.98
C GLY A 143 7.02 7.50 -3.00
N VAL A 144 6.45 8.29 -3.91
CA VAL A 144 5.59 7.81 -5.02
C VAL A 144 6.24 7.99 -6.39
N GLU A 145 7.37 8.69 -6.46
CA GLU A 145 8.05 9.00 -7.72
C GLU A 145 9.24 8.09 -7.95
N HIS A 146 9.30 7.51 -9.15
CA HIS A 146 10.56 7.01 -9.71
C HIS A 146 11.10 8.08 -10.66
N THR A 147 12.28 8.62 -10.39
CA THR A 147 12.97 9.46 -11.36
C THR A 147 13.41 8.58 -12.53
N LEU A 148 12.64 8.59 -13.63
CA LEU A 148 13.04 7.95 -14.87
C LEU A 148 14.27 8.69 -15.40
N LYS A 149 15.45 8.07 -15.31
CA LYS A 149 16.65 8.59 -16.00
C LYS A 149 16.34 8.58 -17.49
N ARG A 150 16.30 9.76 -18.13
CA ARG A 150 16.24 9.84 -19.59
C ARG A 150 17.45 9.09 -20.16
N PRO A 151 17.29 8.28 -21.22
CA PRO A 151 18.43 7.75 -21.96
C PRO A 151 19.27 8.94 -22.45
N ARG A 152 20.59 8.90 -22.20
CA ARG A 152 21.53 9.92 -22.69
C ARG A 152 21.40 10.05 -24.21
N GLN A 153 21.23 11.26 -24.71
CA GLN A 153 21.45 11.52 -26.13
C GLN A 153 22.97 11.42 -26.42
N PRO A 154 23.39 10.83 -27.55
CA PRO A 154 24.80 10.54 -27.83
C PRO A 154 25.75 11.75 -27.81
N ASP A 155 25.24 12.97 -27.98
CA ASP A 155 26.04 14.16 -28.26
C ASP A 155 25.99 15.25 -27.17
N GLU A 156 25.46 14.96 -25.98
CA GLU A 156 25.52 15.94 -24.88
C GLU A 156 26.95 16.08 -24.34
N PRO A 157 27.55 17.29 -24.38
CA PRO A 157 28.87 17.51 -23.78
C PRO A 157 28.80 17.27 -22.28
N MET A 158 29.86 16.69 -21.71
CA MET A 158 29.99 16.46 -20.27
C MET A 158 29.91 17.79 -19.50
N ALA A 159 28.70 18.21 -19.15
CA ALA A 159 28.51 19.14 -18.06
C ALA A 159 28.96 18.42 -16.78
N ALA A 160 29.82 19.08 -16.01
CA ALA A 160 30.23 18.60 -14.69
C ALA A 160 28.96 18.23 -13.91
N SER A 161 28.87 16.96 -13.53
CA SER A 161 27.73 16.40 -12.83
C SER A 161 27.47 17.20 -11.54
N PRO A 162 26.29 17.82 -11.37
CA PRO A 162 25.89 18.28 -10.04
C PRO A 162 25.71 17.04 -9.15
N SER A 163 26.27 17.13 -7.94
CA SER A 163 26.33 16.08 -6.92
C SER A 163 24.94 15.47 -6.62
N PRO A 164 24.83 14.16 -6.32
CA PRO A 164 23.57 13.40 -6.33
C PRO A 164 22.80 13.49 -5.00
N ALA A 165 22.53 14.70 -4.52
CA ALA A 165 21.65 14.92 -3.37
C ALA A 165 20.26 15.31 -3.90
N GLY A 166 19.26 14.45 -3.71
CA GLY A 166 17.87 14.79 -4.03
C GLY A 166 17.39 16.02 -3.23
N ASP A 167 16.34 16.70 -3.69
CA ASP A 167 15.86 17.96 -3.10
C ASP A 167 15.54 17.84 -1.60
N ALA A 168 15.02 16.69 -1.17
CA ALA A 168 14.81 16.36 0.23
C ALA A 168 16.13 16.23 1.01
N ASP A 169 17.17 15.64 0.42
CA ASP A 169 18.51 15.53 1.02
C ASP A 169 19.17 16.91 1.19
N VAL A 170 18.96 17.82 0.23
CA VAL A 170 19.43 19.21 0.34
C VAL A 170 18.81 19.90 1.55
N VAL A 171 17.48 19.83 1.70
CA VAL A 171 16.78 20.48 2.81
C VAL A 171 17.23 19.90 4.15
N VAL A 172 17.32 18.58 4.26
CA VAL A 172 17.77 17.91 5.50
C VAL A 172 19.19 18.35 5.86
N ARG A 173 20.13 18.33 4.91
CA ARG A 173 21.53 18.71 5.14
C ARG A 173 21.69 20.18 5.52
N ALA A 174 20.94 21.07 4.88
CA ALA A 174 20.93 22.49 5.20
C ALA A 174 20.42 22.74 6.63
N LEU A 175 19.31 22.07 7.01
CA LEU A 175 18.75 22.19 8.36
C LEU A 175 19.69 21.61 9.42
N GLU A 176 20.33 20.47 9.17
CA GLU A 176 21.34 19.92 10.08
C GLU A 176 22.51 20.87 10.30
N GLN A 177 22.95 21.57 9.25
CA GLN A 177 24.03 22.54 9.36
C GLN A 177 23.62 23.78 10.18
N LEU A 178 22.40 24.28 9.99
CA LEU A 178 21.85 25.40 10.77
C LEU A 178 21.63 25.04 12.25
N VAL A 179 21.25 23.78 12.54
CA VAL A 179 21.14 23.28 13.93
C VAL A 179 22.52 23.16 14.55
N LYS A 180 23.50 22.59 13.84
CA LYS A 180 24.90 22.48 14.33
C LYS A 180 25.55 23.83 14.60
N SER A 181 25.17 24.87 13.85
CA SER A 181 25.67 26.23 14.07
C SER A 181 24.93 26.99 15.16
N GLY A 182 23.87 26.42 15.76
CA GLY A 182 23.02 27.10 16.73
C GLY A 182 22.13 28.20 16.13
N ALA A 183 22.03 28.29 14.80
CA ALA A 183 21.23 29.29 14.11
C ALA A 183 19.73 28.92 14.10
N LEU A 184 19.41 27.63 14.17
CA LEU A 184 18.04 27.10 14.21
C LEU A 184 17.80 26.39 15.55
N ASP A 185 16.85 26.91 16.34
CA ASP A 185 16.43 26.28 17.59
C ASP A 185 15.44 25.12 17.39
N ASP A 186 15.23 24.33 18.45
CA ASP A 186 14.34 23.17 18.42
C ASP A 186 12.87 23.55 18.18
N ALA A 187 12.46 24.76 18.60
CA ALA A 187 11.10 25.25 18.41
C ALA A 187 10.80 25.54 16.92
N LYS A 188 11.68 26.28 16.24
CA LYS A 188 11.57 26.54 14.78
C LYS A 188 11.73 25.26 13.97
N ARG A 189 12.59 24.33 14.42
CA ARG A 189 12.71 23.00 13.79
C ARG A 189 11.40 22.22 13.85
N MET A 190 10.68 22.27 14.97
CA MET A 190 9.39 21.61 15.12
C MET A 190 8.31 22.26 14.23
N GLN A 191 8.28 23.59 14.14
CA GLN A 191 7.39 24.33 13.26
C GLN A 191 7.62 23.99 11.78
N LEU A 192 8.88 23.90 11.35
CA LEU A 192 9.26 23.50 10.00
C LEU A 192 8.73 22.11 9.64
N LYS A 193 8.87 21.13 10.56
CA LYS A 193 8.36 19.77 10.36
C LYS A 193 6.83 19.76 10.21
N GLN A 194 6.13 20.50 11.06
CA GLN A 194 4.66 20.60 10.99
C GLN A 194 4.20 21.28 9.69
N ARG A 195 4.87 22.37 9.27
CA ARG A 195 4.54 23.10 8.05
C ARG A 195 4.83 22.30 6.78
N ALA A 196 5.96 21.59 6.74
CA ALA A 196 6.35 20.78 5.61
C ALA A 196 5.34 19.65 5.31
N PHE A 197 4.58 19.16 6.30
CA PHE A 197 3.55 18.14 6.07
C PHE A 197 2.35 18.64 5.27
N GLY A 198 2.05 19.95 5.32
CA GLY A 198 0.91 20.57 4.65
C GLY A 198 1.27 21.55 3.53
N ALA A 199 2.52 21.53 3.07
CA ALA A 199 3.01 22.44 2.03
C ALA A 199 2.72 21.89 0.63
N SER A 200 2.39 22.78 -0.31
CA SER A 200 2.23 22.44 -1.73
C SER A 200 3.59 22.12 -2.39
N GLU A 201 3.57 21.43 -3.53
CA GLU A 201 4.78 21.14 -4.32
C GLU A 201 5.59 22.40 -4.64
N ARG A 202 4.92 23.51 -4.95
CA ARG A 202 5.57 24.80 -5.20
C ARG A 202 6.29 25.34 -3.97
N GLN A 203 5.70 25.19 -2.78
CA GLN A 203 6.32 25.61 -1.52
C GLN A 203 7.54 24.74 -1.19
N HIS A 204 7.46 23.44 -1.44
CA HIS A 204 8.59 22.53 -1.29
C HIS A 204 9.75 22.86 -2.25
N ALA A 205 9.44 23.19 -3.51
CA ALA A 205 10.45 23.57 -4.50
C ALA A 205 11.16 24.88 -4.12
N LEU A 206 10.41 25.87 -3.63
CA LEU A 206 10.97 27.14 -3.15
C LEU A 206 11.89 26.95 -1.94
N LEU A 207 11.46 26.16 -0.95
CA LEU A 207 12.28 25.83 0.22
C LEU A 207 13.55 25.09 -0.19
N SER A 208 13.45 24.13 -1.11
CA SER A 208 14.60 23.36 -1.59
C SER A 208 15.60 24.25 -2.34
N SER A 209 15.11 25.18 -3.18
CA SER A 209 15.96 26.16 -3.86
C SER A 209 16.69 27.07 -2.87
N ALA A 210 15.98 27.58 -1.85
CA ALA A 210 16.57 28.39 -0.79
C ALA A 210 17.65 27.63 0.00
N MET A 211 17.40 26.37 0.34
CA MET A 211 18.36 25.54 1.07
C MET A 211 19.60 25.20 0.22
N ARG A 212 19.46 25.06 -1.10
CA ARG A 212 20.62 24.93 -2.01
C ARG A 212 21.48 26.19 -2.01
N GLU A 213 20.84 27.36 -2.06
CA GLU A 213 21.55 28.64 -2.03
C GLU A 213 22.24 28.87 -0.69
N PHE A 214 21.66 28.43 0.42
CA PHE A 214 22.34 28.43 1.71
C PHE A 214 23.58 27.51 1.70
N LEU A 215 23.47 26.29 1.19
CA LEU A 215 24.60 25.35 1.16
C LEU A 215 25.78 25.87 0.31
N SER A 216 25.52 26.71 -0.69
CA SER A 216 26.58 27.34 -1.50
C SER A 216 27.11 28.64 -0.89
N SER A 217 26.23 29.52 -0.40
CA SER A 217 26.60 30.86 0.10
C SER A 217 27.06 30.86 1.56
N GLN A 218 26.66 29.85 2.34
CA GLN A 218 26.85 29.77 3.79
C GLN A 218 26.24 30.95 4.57
N ASN A 219 25.31 31.69 3.95
CA ASN A 219 24.66 32.85 4.54
C ASN A 219 23.50 32.43 5.46
N GLN A 220 23.78 32.32 6.76
CA GLN A 220 22.81 31.85 7.76
C GLN A 220 21.62 32.81 7.94
N GLN A 221 21.86 34.12 7.87
CA GLN A 221 20.79 35.12 8.06
C GLN A 221 19.75 35.03 6.94
N GLN A 222 20.22 34.93 5.70
CA GLN A 222 19.36 34.76 4.52
C GLN A 222 18.60 33.42 4.56
N ALA A 223 19.25 32.36 5.04
CA ALA A 223 18.60 31.06 5.23
C ALA A 223 17.45 31.12 6.25
N LEU A 224 17.64 31.85 7.36
CA LEU A 224 16.60 32.05 8.38
C LEU A 224 15.43 32.89 7.85
N GLU A 225 15.71 33.92 7.04
CA GLU A 225 14.66 34.73 6.39
C GLU A 225 13.78 33.88 5.45
N TRP A 226 14.37 32.98 4.67
CA TRP A 226 13.61 32.06 3.83
C TRP A 226 12.80 31.03 4.63
N ILE A 227 13.36 30.52 5.73
CA ILE A 227 12.66 29.63 6.66
C ILE A 227 11.45 30.36 7.25
N ASP A 228 11.62 31.58 7.73
CA ASP A 228 10.54 32.37 8.31
C ASP A 228 9.47 32.70 7.26
N ALA A 229 9.87 33.04 6.03
CA ALA A 229 8.95 33.25 4.91
C ALA A 229 8.16 31.98 4.53
N PHE A 230 8.80 30.81 4.57
CA PHE A 230 8.14 29.52 4.34
C PHE A 230 7.10 29.23 5.43
N LEU A 231 7.45 29.47 6.69
CA LEU A 231 6.55 29.31 7.84
C LEU A 231 5.37 30.29 7.81
N SER A 232 5.57 31.51 7.30
CA SER A 232 4.52 32.55 7.23
C SER A 232 3.66 32.50 5.96
N SER A 233 4.05 31.74 4.93
CA SER A 233 3.25 31.61 3.71
C SER A 233 1.90 30.93 4.02
N THR A 234 0.77 31.50 3.61
CA THR A 234 -0.56 30.88 3.80
C THR A 234 -0.78 29.73 2.82
N ALA A 235 -1.50 28.67 3.24
CA ALA A 235 -1.98 27.67 2.30
C ALA A 235 -3.09 28.31 1.44
N ALA A 236 -2.87 28.39 0.13
CA ALA A 236 -3.91 28.72 -0.83
C ALA A 236 -4.59 27.43 -1.29
#